data_AF-A0A534BU65-F1
#
_entry.id   AF-A0A534BU65-F1
#
_cell.length_a   1.000
_cell.length_b   1.000
_cell.length_c   1.000
_cell.angle_alpha   90.00
_cell.angle_beta   90.00
_cell.angle_gamma   90.00
#
_symmetry.space_group_name_H-M   'P 1'
#
loop_
_entity.id
_entity.type
_entity.pdbx_description
1 polymer ?
#
loop_
_entity_poly.entity_id
_entity_poly.type
_entity_poly.pdbx_seq_one_letter_code
_entity_poly.pdbx_strand_id
1 'polypeptide(L)'
;KEINPHTIQVSLAAPYPGTFLYRQAKENGWLYNEEIDLLTQEGTQIAPLNYPHLSHGEIFDSVEDFYRKFYFRPSKIASIVAEMIASPDMMKRRLREGVEFFRFLRTRRDSA
;
A
#
# COMPACT_ATOMS: atom_id res chain seq x y z
N LYS A 1 -9.95 -7.28 11.39
CA LYS A 1 -10.12 -8.65 10.80
C LYS A 1 -11.57 -9.12 10.83
N GLU A 2 -12.33 -8.73 11.85
CA GLU A 2 -13.74 -9.09 12.08
C GLU A 2 -14.68 -8.74 10.91
N ILE A 3 -14.58 -7.53 10.35
CA ILE A 3 -15.42 -7.07 9.22
C ILE A 3 -15.18 -7.87 7.93
N ASN A 4 -14.00 -8.49 7.78
CA ASN A 4 -13.59 -9.32 6.63
C ASN A 4 -14.08 -8.85 5.23
N PRO A 5 -13.75 -7.62 4.80
CA PRO A 5 -14.23 -7.11 3.51
C PRO A 5 -13.70 -7.90 2.30
N HIS A 6 -14.27 -7.64 1.12
CA HIS A 6 -13.80 -8.27 -0.11
C HIS A 6 -12.43 -7.78 -0.55
N THR A 7 -12.19 -6.48 -0.44
CA THR A 7 -10.91 -5.83 -0.69
C THR A 7 -10.64 -4.80 0.40
N ILE A 8 -9.39 -4.36 0.49
CA ILE A 8 -9.00 -3.18 1.27
C ILE A 8 -8.18 -2.25 0.40
N GLN A 9 -8.21 -0.97 0.73
CA GLN A 9 -7.32 0.04 0.16
C GLN A 9 -6.59 0.72 1.30
N VAL A 10 -5.26 0.73 1.22
CA VAL A 10 -4.39 1.36 2.21
C VAL A 10 -3.62 2.45 1.49
N SER A 11 -3.69 3.67 2.02
CA SER A 11 -3.04 4.85 1.47
C SER A 11 -2.27 5.57 2.55
N LEU A 12 -1.15 6.17 2.19
CA LEU A 12 -0.37 7.00 3.09
C LEU A 12 -0.88 8.44 3.08
N ALA A 13 -0.82 9.10 4.23
CA ALA A 13 -1.24 10.48 4.35
C ALA A 13 -0.20 11.39 3.68
N ALA A 14 -0.66 12.22 2.74
CA ALA A 14 0.16 13.23 2.07
C ALA A 14 -0.13 14.62 2.67
N PRO A 15 0.85 15.26 3.34
CA PRO A 15 0.75 16.62 3.87
C PRO A 15 0.87 17.64 2.74
N TYR A 16 -0.24 17.94 2.07
CA TYR A 16 -0.24 18.99 1.03
C TYR A 16 -0.21 20.40 1.63
N PRO A 17 0.47 21.38 1.00
CA PRO A 17 0.44 22.78 1.41
C PRO A 17 -0.98 23.29 1.63
N GLY A 18 -1.20 24.03 2.72
CA GLY A 18 -2.52 24.54 3.11
C GLY A 18 -3.38 23.58 3.95
N THR A 19 -2.99 22.30 4.09
CA THR A 19 -3.67 21.37 5.01
C THR A 19 -3.21 21.55 6.45
N PHE A 20 -4.06 21.14 7.41
CA PHE A 20 -3.67 21.10 8.82
C PHE A 20 -2.48 20.16 9.07
N LEU A 21 -2.47 19.00 8.40
CA LEU A 21 -1.38 18.03 8.51
C LEU A 21 -0.04 18.61 8.03
N TYR A 22 -0.04 19.39 6.95
CA TYR A 22 1.17 20.05 6.48
C TYR A 22 1.71 21.08 7.47
N ARG A 23 0.84 21.88 8.09
CA ARG A 23 1.26 22.81 9.15
C ARG A 23 1.89 22.08 10.33
N GLN A 24 1.24 21.02 10.82
CA GLN A 24 1.80 20.19 11.89
C GLN A 24 3.14 19.56 11.49
N ALA A 25 3.24 19.00 10.29
CA ALA A 25 4.46 18.39 9.82
C ALA A 25 5.62 19.39 9.75
N LYS A 26 5.35 20.63 9.34
CA LYS A 26 6.35 21.70 9.32
C LYS A 26 6.75 22.15 10.74
N GLU A 27 5.77 22.39 11.61
CA GLU A 27 6.00 22.83 13.00
C GLU A 27 6.79 21.81 13.82
N ASN A 28 6.59 20.52 13.56
CA ASN A 28 7.24 19.44 14.29
C ASN A 28 8.46 18.84 13.56
N GLY A 29 8.86 19.40 12.41
CA GLY A 29 9.98 18.89 11.61
C GLY A 29 9.80 17.46 11.10
N TRP A 30 8.56 17.05 10.81
CA TRP A 30 8.25 15.71 10.30
C TRP A 30 8.43 15.57 8.79
N LEU A 31 8.65 16.68 8.06
CA LEU A 31 8.87 16.61 6.62
C LEU A 31 10.26 16.03 6.35
N TYR A 32 10.31 14.92 5.62
CA TYR A 32 11.58 14.25 5.28
C TYR A 32 12.49 15.14 4.41
N ASN A 33 11.91 15.89 3.47
CA ASN A 33 12.56 16.93 2.67
C ASN A 33 11.71 18.22 2.70
N GLU A 34 12.35 19.39 2.79
CA GLU A 34 11.66 20.70 2.75
C GLU A 34 11.08 21.02 1.36
N GLU A 35 11.74 20.52 0.31
CA GLU A 35 11.16 20.46 -1.03
C GLU A 35 10.26 19.23 -1.11
N ILE A 36 8.97 19.49 -1.33
CA ILE A 36 7.89 18.51 -1.36
C ILE A 36 7.98 17.73 -2.67
N ASP A 37 9.04 16.94 -2.85
CA ASP A 37 9.15 15.97 -3.93
C ASP A 37 8.25 14.79 -3.55
N LEU A 38 6.95 14.94 -3.82
CA LEU A 38 5.91 13.93 -3.54
C LEU A 38 6.05 12.69 -4.42
N LEU A 39 7.03 12.68 -5.31
CA LEU A 39 7.28 11.67 -6.31
C LEU A 39 8.79 11.39 -6.31
N THR A 40 9.18 10.12 -6.27
CA THR A 40 10.54 9.74 -6.70
C THR A 40 10.70 10.04 -8.20
N GLN A 41 11.93 10.04 -8.71
CA GLN A 41 12.19 10.14 -10.16
C GLN A 41 11.50 9.02 -10.97
N GLU A 42 11.16 7.88 -10.34
CA GLU A 42 10.33 6.83 -10.96
C GLU A 42 8.81 6.99 -10.74
N GLY A 43 8.34 8.11 -10.20
CA GLY A 43 6.92 8.40 -9.98
C GLY A 43 6.28 7.65 -8.79
N THR A 44 7.08 7.11 -7.87
CA THR A 44 6.56 6.46 -6.65
C THR A 44 6.33 7.50 -5.55
N GLN A 45 5.18 7.44 -4.87
CA GLN A 45 4.90 8.33 -3.73
C GLN A 45 5.86 8.04 -2.59
N ILE A 46 6.72 9.01 -2.26
CA ILE A 46 7.52 8.99 -1.03
C ILE A 46 6.55 9.31 0.11
N ALA A 47 6.57 8.52 1.18
CA ALA A 47 5.91 8.91 2.43
C ALA A 47 6.67 10.12 3.00
N PRO A 48 6.11 11.34 2.95
CA PRO A 48 6.92 12.53 3.25
C PRO A 48 6.99 12.81 4.76
N LEU A 49 6.38 11.95 5.58
CA LEU A 49 6.29 12.09 7.03
C LEU A 49 7.31 11.17 7.71
N ASN A 50 8.05 11.75 8.63
CA ASN A 50 9.02 11.10 9.50
C ASN A 50 8.75 11.53 10.94
N TYR A 51 8.34 10.61 11.79
CA TYR A 51 8.09 10.88 13.20
C TYR A 51 9.29 10.46 14.06
N PRO A 52 9.51 11.07 15.24
CA PRO A 52 10.64 10.72 16.12
C PRO A 52 10.74 9.23 16.49
N HIS A 53 9.63 8.49 16.45
CA HIS A 53 9.54 7.07 16.82
C HIS A 53 9.08 6.18 15.66
N LEU A 54 8.92 6.73 14.45
CA LEU A 54 8.37 6.01 13.31
C LEU A 54 8.91 6.63 12.01
N SER A 55 9.83 5.91 11.37
CA SER A 55 10.54 6.40 10.18
C SER A 55 9.66 6.38 8.93
N HIS A 56 9.98 7.24 7.94
CA HIS A 56 9.30 7.23 6.65
C HIS A 56 9.38 5.85 5.95
N GLY A 57 10.52 5.15 6.07
CA GLY A 57 10.70 3.81 5.49
C GLY A 57 9.78 2.79 6.15
N GLU A 58 9.70 2.80 7.48
CA GLU A 58 8.81 1.91 8.22
C GLU A 58 7.33 2.18 7.91
N ILE A 59 6.93 3.45 7.72
CA ILE A 59 5.59 3.82 7.28
C ILE A 59 5.28 3.26 5.89
N PHE A 60 6.24 3.38 4.97
CA PHE A 60 6.10 2.88 3.61
C PHE A 60 5.98 1.35 3.56
N ASP A 61 6.91 0.65 4.23
CA ASP A 61 6.93 -0.82 4.29
C ASP A 61 5.68 -1.38 4.98
N SER A 62 5.14 -0.66 5.98
CA SER A 62 3.92 -1.04 6.66
C SER A 62 2.72 -1.21 5.71
N VAL A 63 2.66 -0.48 4.59
CA VAL A 63 1.58 -0.62 3.59
C VAL A 63 1.57 -2.02 2.99
N GLU A 64 2.73 -2.52 2.56
CA GLU A 64 2.86 -3.90 2.07
C GLU A 64 2.46 -4.89 3.16
N ASP A 65 2.90 -4.61 4.38
CA ASP A 65 2.68 -5.44 5.54
C ASP A 65 1.18 -5.57 5.90
N PHE A 66 0.41 -4.48 5.77
CA PHE A 66 -1.05 -4.49 5.88
C PHE A 66 -1.71 -5.36 4.81
N TYR A 67 -1.32 -5.19 3.55
CA TYR A 67 -1.85 -5.98 2.45
C TYR A 67 -1.55 -7.47 2.63
N ARG A 68 -0.31 -7.80 2.99
CA ARG A 68 0.13 -9.18 3.25
C ARG A 68 -0.68 -9.80 4.41
N LYS A 69 -0.78 -9.10 5.54
CA LYS A 69 -1.56 -9.56 6.71
C LYS A 69 -3.04 -9.71 6.43
N PHE A 70 -3.60 -9.02 5.42
CA PHE A 70 -4.99 -9.15 5.02
C PHE A 70 -5.23 -10.28 4.02
N TYR A 71 -4.52 -10.28 2.88
CA TYR A 71 -4.76 -11.22 1.78
C TYR A 71 -4.23 -12.62 2.04
N PHE A 72 -3.15 -12.78 2.82
CA PHE A 72 -2.58 -14.10 3.13
C PHE A 72 -3.22 -14.80 4.34
N ARG A 73 -4.38 -14.31 4.80
CA ARG A 73 -5.15 -14.99 5.85
C ARG A 73 -5.77 -16.27 5.28
N PRO A 74 -5.65 -17.43 5.94
CA PRO A 74 -6.23 -18.69 5.44
C PRO A 74 -7.72 -18.57 5.12
N SER A 75 -8.50 -17.89 5.98
CA SER A 75 -9.92 -17.64 5.76
C SER A 75 -10.22 -16.78 4.53
N LYS A 76 -9.33 -15.84 4.20
CA LYS A 76 -9.49 -14.94 3.05
C LYS A 76 -9.11 -15.63 1.75
N ILE A 77 -8.03 -16.41 1.77
CA ILE A 77 -7.64 -17.26 0.65
C ILE A 77 -8.78 -18.25 0.35
N ALA A 78 -9.32 -18.91 1.38
CA ALA A 78 -10.43 -19.85 1.23
C ALA A 78 -11.68 -19.18 0.61
N SER A 79 -12.04 -17.96 1.04
CA SER A 79 -13.19 -17.26 0.45
C SER A 79 -12.97 -16.94 -1.03
N ILE A 80 -11.78 -16.47 -1.40
CA ILE A 80 -11.43 -16.17 -2.80
C ILE A 80 -11.46 -17.44 -3.65
N VAL A 81 -10.90 -18.54 -3.15
CA VAL A 81 -10.88 -19.82 -3.85
C VAL A 81 -12.30 -20.39 -4.01
N ALA A 82 -13.14 -20.30 -2.98
CA ALA A 82 -14.53 -20.75 -3.07
C ALA A 82 -15.32 -19.98 -4.13
N GLU A 83 -15.15 -18.65 -4.22
CA GLU A 83 -15.75 -17.83 -5.26
C GLU A 83 -15.25 -18.22 -6.67
N MET A 84 -13.95 -18.50 -6.81
CA MET A 84 -13.37 -18.94 -8.09
C MET A 84 -13.91 -20.30 -8.52
N ILE A 85 -14.10 -21.24 -7.60
CA ILE A 85 -14.68 -22.56 -7.89
C ILE A 85 -16.15 -22.41 -8.31
N ALA A 86 -16.90 -21.51 -7.69
CA ALA A 86 -18.30 -21.28 -8.00
C ALA A 86 -18.53 -20.61 -9.36
N SER A 87 -17.53 -19.92 -9.93
CA SER A 87 -17.66 -19.19 -11.20
C SER A 87 -16.43 -19.34 -12.11
N PRO A 88 -16.56 -20.11 -13.22
CA PRO A 88 -15.48 -20.28 -14.21
C PRO A 88 -14.96 -18.96 -14.81
N ASP A 89 -15.83 -17.97 -14.99
CA ASP A 89 -15.44 -16.65 -15.51
C ASP A 89 -14.64 -15.84 -14.49
N MET A 90 -15.02 -15.89 -13.21
CA MET A 90 -14.26 -15.27 -12.13
C MET A 90 -12.88 -15.92 -11.98
N MET A 91 -12.79 -17.24 -12.10
CA MET A 91 -11.52 -17.96 -12.06
C MET A 91 -10.55 -17.48 -13.14
N LYS A 92 -11.00 -17.40 -14.40
CA LYS A 92 -10.17 -16.91 -15.52
C LYS A 92 -9.67 -15.48 -15.27
N ARG A 93 -10.56 -14.59 -14.80
CA ARG A 93 -10.21 -13.19 -14.55
C ARG A 93 -9.19 -13.05 -13.41
N ARG A 94 -9.42 -13.69 -12.27
CA ARG A 94 -8.55 -13.61 -11.09
C ARG A 94 -7.17 -14.22 -11.33
N LEU A 95 -7.08 -15.30 -12.10
CA LEU A 95 -5.78 -15.87 -12.48
C LEU A 95 -4.97 -14.90 -13.34
N ARG A 96 -5.61 -14.19 -14.28
CA ARG A 96 -4.95 -13.15 -15.08
C ARG A 96 -4.46 -12.01 -14.19
N GLU A 97 -5.31 -11.49 -13.31
CA GLU A 97 -4.95 -10.46 -12.32
C GLU A 97 -3.79 -10.90 -11.42
N GLY A 98 -3.79 -12.16 -10.98
CA GLY A 98 -2.71 -12.73 -10.17
C GLY A 98 -1.37 -12.72 -10.91
N VAL A 99 -1.35 -13.12 -12.19
CA VAL A 99 -0.13 -13.07 -13.02
C VAL A 99 0.36 -11.64 -13.21
N GLU A 100 -0.55 -10.68 -13.43
CA GLU A 100 -0.22 -9.25 -13.52
C GLU A 100 0.35 -8.72 -12.20
N PHE A 101 -0.23 -9.12 -11.06
CA PHE A 101 0.26 -8.75 -9.73
C PHE A 101 1.65 -9.32 -9.43
N PHE A 102 1.90 -10.59 -9.73
CA PHE A 102 3.24 -11.17 -9.58
C PHE A 102 4.27 -10.53 -10.50
N ARG A 103 3.88 -10.15 -11.72
CA ARG A 103 4.74 -9.40 -12.64
C ARG A 103 5.08 -8.02 -12.05
N PHE A 104 4.09 -7.30 -11.54
CA PHE A 104 4.28 -6.02 -10.86
C PHE A 104 5.22 -6.12 -9.65
N LEU A 105 5.02 -7.12 -8.78
CA LEU A 105 5.89 -7.35 -7.62
C LEU A 105 7.34 -7.65 -8.02
N ARG A 106 7.54 -8.42 -9.10
CA ARG A 106 8.88 -8.72 -9.61
C ARG A 106 9.57 -7.47 -10.13
N THR A 107 8.87 -6.64 -10.90
CA THR A 107 9.41 -5.38 -11.42
C THR A 107 9.81 -4.41 -10.30
N ARG A 108 9.04 -4.34 -9.20
CA ARG A 108 9.42 -3.51 -8.05
C ARG A 108 10.67 -4.00 -7.31
N ARG A 109 10.90 -5.32 -7.28
CA ARG A 109 12.08 -5.92 -6.63
C ARG A 109 13.37 -5.69 -7.41
N ASP A 110 13.26 -5.45 -8.73
CA ASP A 110 14.39 -5.11 -9.60
C ASP A 110 14.70 -3.60 -9.60
N SER A 111 13.87 -2.77 -8.96
CA SER A 111 14.02 -1.30 -8.84
C SER A 111 14.33 -0.82 -7.41
N ALA A 112 14.59 -1.75 -6.49
CA ALA A 112 15.06 -1.49 -5.12
C ALA A 112 16.52 -1.92 -4.98
#